data_AF-A0A841I4D2-F1
#
_entry.id   AF-A0A841I4D2-F1
#
_cell.length_a   1.000
_cell.length_b   1.000
_cell.length_c   1.000
_cell.angle_alpha   90.00
_cell.angle_beta   90.00
_cell.angle_gamma   90.00
#
_symmetry.space_group_name_H-M   'P 1'
#
loop_
_entity.id
_entity.type
_entity.pdbx_description
1 polymer ?
#
loop_
_entity_poly.entity_id
_entity_poly.type
_entity_poly.pdbx_seq_one_letter_code
_entity_poly.pdbx_strand_id
1 'polypeptide(L)'
;MTAALEAWLASYQERRSVRGLAWSGSQGTDLSWRGAVRVLLSFERRLEAETREALHFPEGEVLLRRFPYEHLEEWRDWQLALREAPVALLADMRPLYDPTGNLARIRRMLDALEGPDLADYRTDLLRRAHEDLSAWRKRLSQPARHPAEQIRGLLRARELATGLLYPALLSLSGSFLESDLRYPERLRAAALLRFPRAVYLLDPLYGFGGEAEARHILQATRGLGLGDAERRAREALEAGFFDGAVFFLRQESARGRDADLRDWNHLPHARRERLSLLWGLERCPLGPAALQLAETLLAEVEKAAAQRE
;
A
#
# COMPACT_ATOMS: atom_id res chain seq x y z
N MET A 1 -3.69 -16.98 -19.97
CA MET A 1 -2.92 -17.64 -18.89
C MET A 1 -2.10 -18.74 -19.57
N THR A 2 -0.96 -19.15 -19.02
CA THR A 2 -0.06 -20.09 -19.73
C THR A 2 -0.09 -21.45 -19.11
N ALA A 3 0.28 -22.45 -19.92
CA ALA A 3 0.29 -23.85 -19.50
C ALA A 3 1.14 -24.08 -18.25
N ALA A 4 2.24 -23.33 -18.07
CA ALA A 4 3.10 -23.45 -16.89
C ALA A 4 2.41 -22.96 -15.60
N LEU A 5 1.79 -21.77 -15.63
CA LEU A 5 1.05 -21.25 -14.49
C LEU A 5 -0.22 -22.06 -14.22
N GLU A 6 -0.92 -22.50 -15.27
CA GLU A 6 -2.09 -23.37 -15.17
C GLU A 6 -1.74 -24.72 -14.52
N ALA A 7 -0.67 -25.38 -14.98
CA ALA A 7 -0.20 -26.63 -14.39
C ALA A 7 0.24 -26.44 -12.94
N TRP A 8 0.93 -25.33 -12.63
CA TRP A 8 1.30 -25.03 -11.26
C TRP A 8 0.06 -24.82 -10.38
N LEU A 9 -0.91 -24.00 -10.82
CA LEU A 9 -2.16 -23.77 -10.10
C LEU A 9 -2.92 -25.08 -9.87
N ALA A 10 -3.00 -25.94 -10.89
CA ALA A 10 -3.63 -27.24 -10.80
C ALA A 10 -2.95 -28.14 -9.76
N SER A 11 -1.61 -28.16 -9.72
CA SER A 11 -0.88 -28.90 -8.69
C SER A 11 -1.00 -28.26 -7.30
N TYR A 12 -1.14 -26.94 -7.25
CA TYR A 12 -1.19 -26.17 -6.01
C TYR A 12 -2.52 -26.35 -5.30
N GLN A 13 -3.65 -26.28 -6.04
CA GLN A 13 -4.99 -26.50 -5.49
C GLN A 13 -5.19 -27.93 -4.95
N GLU A 14 -4.48 -28.92 -5.49
CA GLU A 14 -4.54 -30.32 -5.04
C GLU A 14 -3.85 -30.54 -3.68
N ARG A 15 -3.04 -29.58 -3.22
CA ARG A 15 -2.37 -29.68 -1.92
C ARG A 15 -3.40 -29.75 -0.81
N ARG A 16 -3.31 -30.79 0.02
CA ARG A 16 -4.19 -30.99 1.18
C ARG A 16 -4.15 -29.86 2.20
N SER A 17 -3.17 -28.94 2.18
CA SER A 17 -3.15 -27.76 3.04
C SER A 17 -4.03 -26.62 2.50
N VAL A 18 -4.21 -26.50 1.18
CA VAL A 18 -4.88 -25.37 0.53
C VAL A 18 -6.40 -25.50 0.66
N ARG A 19 -7.05 -24.43 1.10
CA ARG A 19 -8.50 -24.37 1.37
C ARG A 19 -9.21 -23.23 0.68
N GLY A 20 -8.46 -22.27 0.14
CA GLY A 20 -9.00 -21.23 -0.72
C GLY A 20 -7.89 -20.65 -1.58
N LEU A 21 -8.20 -20.33 -2.83
CA LEU A 21 -7.34 -19.59 -3.75
C LEU A 21 -8.16 -18.49 -4.42
N ALA A 22 -7.60 -17.30 -4.53
CA ALA A 22 -8.20 -16.20 -5.26
C ALA A 22 -7.15 -15.31 -5.93
N TRP A 23 -7.40 -14.85 -7.14
CA TRP A 23 -6.65 -13.75 -7.72
C TRP A 23 -7.06 -12.44 -7.04
N SER A 24 -6.13 -11.50 -6.91
CA SER A 24 -6.40 -10.13 -6.49
C SER A 24 -5.56 -9.14 -7.31
N GLY A 25 -5.91 -7.86 -7.21
CA GLY A 25 -5.28 -6.79 -7.96
C GLY A 25 -5.82 -6.64 -9.39
N SER A 26 -5.14 -5.82 -10.18
CA SER A 26 -5.62 -5.34 -11.48
C SER A 26 -5.41 -6.29 -12.66
N GLN A 27 -4.71 -7.39 -12.48
CA GLN A 27 -4.42 -8.30 -13.58
C GLN A 27 -5.67 -9.11 -13.99
N GLY A 28 -6.00 -9.09 -15.28
CA GLY A 28 -7.21 -9.75 -15.80
C GLY A 28 -8.51 -8.95 -15.57
N THR A 29 -8.41 -7.66 -15.27
CA THR A 29 -9.54 -6.71 -15.26
C THR A 29 -9.31 -5.62 -16.30
N ASP A 30 -10.29 -4.74 -16.51
CA ASP A 30 -10.15 -3.56 -17.40
C ASP A 30 -9.05 -2.59 -16.94
N LEU A 31 -8.60 -2.73 -15.68
CA LEU A 31 -7.49 -1.98 -15.13
C LEU A 31 -6.15 -2.68 -15.36
N SER A 32 -6.08 -3.79 -16.09
CA SER A 32 -4.81 -4.50 -16.32
C SER A 32 -3.85 -3.64 -17.15
N TRP A 33 -2.56 -3.74 -16.83
CA TRP A 33 -1.49 -3.05 -17.56
C TRP A 33 -0.22 -3.89 -17.52
N ARG A 34 0.78 -3.53 -18.33
CA ARG A 34 1.97 -4.37 -18.56
C ARG A 34 2.75 -4.73 -17.29
N GLY A 35 2.88 -3.81 -16.33
CA GLY A 35 3.57 -4.04 -15.05
C GLY A 35 2.66 -4.43 -13.89
N ALA A 36 1.41 -4.84 -14.17
CA ALA A 36 0.51 -5.33 -13.13
C ALA A 36 1.05 -6.65 -12.54
N VAL A 37 1.43 -6.64 -11.27
CA VAL A 37 1.79 -7.86 -10.54
C VAL A 37 0.54 -8.68 -10.27
N ARG A 38 0.64 -9.98 -10.53
CA ARG A 38 -0.43 -10.93 -10.26
C ARG A 38 -0.38 -11.26 -8.77
N VAL A 39 -1.42 -10.93 -8.01
CA VAL A 39 -1.46 -11.28 -6.58
C VAL A 39 -2.34 -12.50 -6.42
N LEU A 40 -1.76 -13.61 -5.97
CA LEU A 40 -2.49 -14.82 -5.63
C LEU A 40 -2.65 -14.90 -4.12
N LEU A 41 -3.89 -14.89 -3.64
CA LEU A 41 -4.23 -15.14 -2.25
C LEU A 41 -4.40 -16.64 -2.06
N SER A 42 -3.69 -17.21 -1.09
CA SER A 42 -3.79 -18.60 -0.68
C SER A 42 -4.15 -18.69 0.79
N PHE A 43 -5.09 -19.57 1.13
CA PHE A 43 -5.49 -19.82 2.50
C PHE A 43 -5.21 -21.28 2.84
N GLU A 44 -4.32 -21.48 3.82
CA GLU A 44 -3.66 -22.76 4.05
C GLU A 44 -3.69 -23.20 5.51
N ARG A 45 -3.95 -24.48 5.71
CA ARG A 45 -3.79 -25.11 7.03
C ARG A 45 -2.31 -25.19 7.39
N ARG A 46 -2.03 -25.11 8.70
CA ARG A 46 -0.67 -25.21 9.29
C ARG A 46 0.25 -24.03 8.95
N LEU A 47 -0.34 -22.89 8.60
CA LEU A 47 0.37 -21.63 8.50
C LEU A 47 0.07 -20.83 9.77
N GLU A 48 1.11 -20.36 10.48
CA GLU A 48 0.93 -19.62 11.73
C GLU A 48 0.73 -18.12 11.50
N ALA A 49 1.27 -17.59 10.40
CA ALA A 49 1.24 -16.16 10.08
C ALA A 49 1.24 -15.94 8.57
N GLU A 50 0.88 -14.74 8.14
CA GLU A 50 0.98 -14.36 6.73
C GLU A 50 2.41 -14.54 6.21
N THR A 51 2.55 -15.18 5.05
CA THR A 51 3.81 -15.23 4.31
C THR A 51 3.63 -14.69 2.89
N ARG A 52 4.71 -14.12 2.35
CA ARG A 52 4.76 -13.55 1.00
C ARG A 52 5.88 -14.20 0.22
N GLU A 53 5.57 -14.68 -0.97
CA GLU A 53 6.50 -15.36 -1.85
C GLU A 53 6.34 -14.83 -3.27
N ALA A 54 7.45 -14.44 -3.91
CA ALA A 54 7.46 -14.10 -5.32
C ALA A 54 7.75 -15.37 -6.13
N LEU A 55 6.79 -15.78 -6.95
CA LEU A 55 6.90 -16.93 -7.84
C LEU A 55 7.20 -16.45 -9.25
N HIS A 56 8.24 -17.01 -9.87
CA HIS A 56 8.68 -16.62 -11.21
C HIS A 56 8.17 -17.61 -12.26
N PHE A 57 7.40 -17.10 -13.21
CA PHE A 57 6.92 -17.83 -14.39
C PHE A 57 7.45 -17.17 -15.67
N PRO A 58 7.45 -17.87 -16.82
CA PRO A 58 7.94 -17.30 -18.09
C PRO A 58 7.25 -15.98 -18.49
N GLU A 59 6.02 -15.73 -18.05
CA GLU A 59 5.21 -14.57 -18.42
C GLU A 59 5.20 -13.46 -17.37
N GLY A 60 5.92 -13.67 -16.27
CA GLY A 60 6.06 -12.69 -15.21
C GLY A 60 5.97 -13.29 -13.81
N GLU A 61 5.90 -12.38 -12.85
CA GLU A 61 5.92 -12.69 -11.43
C GLU A 61 4.50 -12.79 -10.87
N VAL A 62 4.29 -13.80 -10.04
CA VAL A 62 3.09 -13.94 -9.20
C VAL A 62 3.51 -13.73 -7.75
N LEU A 63 2.95 -12.71 -7.11
CA LEU A 63 3.09 -12.51 -5.67
C LEU A 63 2.06 -13.39 -4.96
N LEU A 64 2.53 -14.50 -4.40
CA LEU A 64 1.74 -15.39 -3.56
C LEU A 64 1.70 -14.83 -2.13
N ARG A 65 0.51 -14.46 -1.65
CA ARG A 65 0.24 -14.13 -0.24
C ARG A 65 -0.51 -15.28 0.40
N ARG A 66 0.14 -15.94 1.35
CA ARG A 66 -0.41 -17.10 2.05
C ARG A 66 -0.89 -16.66 3.42
N PHE A 67 -2.13 -17.00 3.75
CA PHE A 67 -2.77 -16.70 5.01
C PHE A 67 -3.12 -18.01 5.73
N PRO A 68 -3.15 -18.00 7.08
CA PRO A 68 -3.75 -19.08 7.85
C PRO A 68 -5.17 -19.38 7.37
N TYR A 69 -5.55 -20.66 7.38
CA TYR A 69 -6.88 -21.10 6.97
C TYR A 69 -7.97 -20.48 7.85
N GLU A 70 -7.68 -20.30 9.12
CA GLU A 70 -8.53 -19.75 10.17
C GLU A 70 -9.07 -18.37 9.75
N HIS A 71 -8.26 -17.58 9.04
CA HIS A 71 -8.65 -16.28 8.51
C HIS A 71 -9.81 -16.35 7.49
N LEU A 72 -10.00 -17.47 6.77
CA LEU A 72 -11.19 -17.65 5.91
C LEU A 72 -12.49 -17.72 6.71
N GLU A 73 -12.42 -18.20 7.94
CA GLU A 73 -13.60 -18.34 8.79
C GLU A 73 -13.86 -17.06 9.57
N GLU A 74 -12.78 -16.47 10.08
CA GLU A 74 -12.75 -15.25 10.89
C GLU A 74 -13.15 -14.00 10.08
N TRP A 75 -12.59 -13.81 8.88
CA TRP A 75 -12.83 -12.60 8.09
C TRP A 75 -14.20 -12.56 7.39
N ARG A 76 -15.08 -13.52 7.67
CA ARG A 76 -16.50 -13.43 7.33
C ARG A 76 -17.28 -12.57 8.32
N ASP A 77 -16.70 -12.29 9.48
CA ASP A 77 -17.19 -11.30 10.41
C ASP A 77 -16.51 -9.96 10.10
N TRP A 78 -17.31 -8.96 9.73
CA TRP A 78 -16.80 -7.64 9.41
C TRP A 78 -16.02 -7.02 10.57
N GLN A 79 -16.45 -7.22 11.81
CA GLN A 79 -15.79 -6.64 12.99
C GLN A 79 -14.39 -7.22 13.22
N LEU A 80 -14.17 -8.48 12.83
CA LEU A 80 -12.86 -9.10 12.88
C LEU A 80 -12.02 -8.72 11.66
N ALA A 81 -12.62 -8.76 10.47
CA ALA A 81 -11.97 -8.36 9.22
C ALA A 81 -11.47 -6.91 9.26
N LEU A 82 -12.26 -6.01 9.85
CA LEU A 82 -11.94 -4.60 10.07
C LEU A 82 -10.57 -4.41 10.74
N ARG A 83 -10.22 -5.26 11.70
CA ARG A 83 -9.01 -5.12 12.51
C ARG A 83 -7.78 -5.79 11.89
N GLU A 84 -7.99 -6.89 11.18
CA GLU A 84 -6.91 -7.82 10.86
C GLU A 84 -6.79 -8.14 9.37
N ALA A 85 -7.85 -7.98 8.59
CA ALA A 85 -7.86 -8.40 7.21
C ALA A 85 -7.26 -7.35 6.26
N PRO A 86 -6.59 -7.78 5.18
CA PRO A 86 -6.17 -6.89 4.10
C PRO A 86 -7.38 -6.54 3.21
N VAL A 87 -8.29 -5.71 3.72
CA VAL A 87 -9.59 -5.40 3.11
C VAL A 87 -9.46 -5.02 1.63
N ALA A 88 -8.49 -4.19 1.26
CA ALA A 88 -8.31 -3.78 -0.14
C ALA A 88 -8.01 -4.96 -1.09
N LEU A 89 -7.26 -5.97 -0.64
CA LEU A 89 -7.01 -7.16 -1.46
C LEU A 89 -8.23 -8.07 -1.55
N LEU A 90 -8.98 -8.21 -0.44
CA LEU A 90 -10.20 -9.01 -0.40
C LEU A 90 -11.31 -8.36 -1.23
N ALA A 91 -11.39 -7.04 -1.23
CA ALA A 91 -12.34 -6.25 -2.00
C ALA A 91 -12.11 -6.35 -3.53
N ASP A 92 -10.91 -6.72 -3.97
CA ASP A 92 -10.59 -6.95 -5.39
C ASP A 92 -10.49 -8.45 -5.74
N MET A 93 -10.75 -9.34 -4.78
CA MET A 93 -10.48 -10.77 -4.96
C MET A 93 -11.47 -11.43 -5.92
N ARG A 94 -10.95 -12.42 -6.67
CA ARG A 94 -11.65 -13.24 -7.65
C ARG A 94 -11.34 -14.72 -7.35
N PRO A 95 -12.27 -15.46 -6.72
CA PRO A 95 -12.03 -16.85 -6.32
C PRO A 95 -11.68 -17.75 -7.51
N LEU A 96 -10.69 -18.62 -7.31
CA LEU A 96 -10.29 -19.68 -8.24
C LEU A 96 -10.67 -21.07 -7.71
N TYR A 97 -10.50 -21.25 -6.40
CA TYR A 97 -10.80 -22.49 -5.69
C TYR A 97 -11.39 -22.13 -4.33
N ASP A 98 -12.64 -22.50 -4.09
CA ASP A 98 -13.37 -22.19 -2.86
C ASP A 98 -14.32 -23.34 -2.47
N PRO A 99 -13.77 -24.50 -2.04
CA PRO A 99 -14.58 -25.69 -1.75
C PRO A 99 -15.56 -25.48 -0.60
N THR A 100 -15.31 -24.54 0.31
CA THR A 100 -16.18 -24.25 1.46
C THR A 100 -17.13 -23.07 1.22
N GLY A 101 -16.96 -22.33 0.11
CA GLY A 101 -17.73 -21.12 -0.17
C GLY A 101 -17.38 -19.94 0.73
N ASN A 102 -16.26 -19.98 1.46
CA ASN A 102 -15.87 -18.94 2.41
C ASN A 102 -15.39 -17.68 1.69
N LEU A 103 -14.63 -17.80 0.60
CA LEU A 103 -14.20 -16.64 -0.18
C LEU A 103 -15.43 -15.92 -0.77
N ALA A 104 -16.39 -16.66 -1.31
CA ALA A 104 -17.64 -16.08 -1.81
C ALA A 104 -18.48 -15.41 -0.70
N ARG A 105 -18.40 -15.87 0.55
CA ARG A 105 -19.06 -15.21 1.69
C ARG A 105 -18.36 -13.92 2.09
N ILE A 106 -17.03 -13.92 2.20
CA ILE A 106 -16.24 -12.71 2.46
C ILE A 106 -16.52 -11.66 1.39
N ARG A 107 -16.54 -12.05 0.10
CA ARG A 107 -16.83 -11.14 -1.00
C ARG A 107 -18.21 -10.50 -0.85
N ARG A 108 -19.24 -11.32 -0.62
CA ARG A 108 -20.61 -10.82 -0.42
C ARG A 108 -20.74 -9.92 0.80
N MET A 109 -20.05 -10.24 1.89
CA MET A 109 -19.99 -9.37 3.07
C MET A 109 -19.42 -8.00 2.71
N LEU A 110 -18.27 -7.96 2.01
CA LEU A 110 -17.64 -6.71 1.59
C LEU A 110 -18.50 -5.90 0.61
N ASP A 111 -19.14 -6.57 -0.36
CA ASP A 111 -20.04 -5.94 -1.32
C ASP A 111 -21.35 -5.44 -0.67
N ALA A 112 -21.74 -6.00 0.49
CA ALA A 112 -22.93 -5.64 1.25
C ALA A 112 -22.68 -4.62 2.37
N LEU A 113 -21.45 -4.11 2.53
CA LEU A 113 -21.16 -3.11 3.57
C LEU A 113 -21.98 -1.84 3.34
N GLU A 114 -22.72 -1.44 4.37
CA GLU A 114 -23.57 -0.26 4.32
C GLU A 114 -22.92 0.95 5.00
N GLY A 115 -23.63 2.09 5.01
CA GLY A 115 -23.18 3.34 5.61
C GLY A 115 -22.62 3.19 7.04
N PRO A 116 -23.31 2.50 7.97
CA PRO A 116 -22.83 2.30 9.33
C PRO A 116 -21.51 1.52 9.40
N ASP A 117 -21.40 0.40 8.68
CA ASP A 117 -20.19 -0.43 8.66
C ASP A 117 -18.97 0.32 8.12
N LEU A 118 -19.17 1.08 7.05
CA LEU A 118 -18.13 1.93 6.46
C LEU A 118 -17.79 3.13 7.36
N ALA A 119 -18.75 3.61 8.15
CA ALA A 119 -18.53 4.64 9.16
C ALA A 119 -17.69 4.13 10.32
N ASP A 120 -17.96 2.92 10.82
CA ASP A 120 -17.15 2.27 11.86
C ASP A 120 -15.71 2.06 11.39
N TYR A 121 -15.53 1.55 10.16
CA TYR A 121 -14.19 1.41 9.58
C TYR A 121 -13.44 2.72 9.49
N ARG A 122 -14.11 3.75 8.96
CA ARG A 122 -13.54 5.10 8.87
C ARG A 122 -13.17 5.63 10.25
N THR A 123 -14.03 5.43 11.25
CA THR A 123 -13.80 5.89 12.62
C THR A 123 -12.59 5.21 13.25
N ASP A 124 -12.41 3.90 13.08
CA ASP A 124 -11.21 3.20 13.57
C ASP A 124 -9.92 3.73 12.92
N LEU A 125 -9.93 3.91 11.59
CA LEU A 125 -8.78 4.45 10.87
C LEU A 125 -8.41 5.87 11.32
N LEU A 126 -9.41 6.75 11.48
CA LEU A 126 -9.21 8.13 11.93
C LEU A 126 -8.70 8.17 13.38
N ARG A 127 -9.25 7.34 14.28
CA ARG A 127 -8.79 7.21 15.66
C ARG A 127 -7.32 6.80 15.72
N ARG A 128 -6.94 5.76 14.97
CA ARG A 128 -5.54 5.28 14.90
C ARG A 128 -4.60 6.34 14.33
N ALA A 129 -5.05 7.09 13.32
CA ALA A 129 -4.28 8.20 12.76
C ALA A 129 -4.08 9.32 13.79
N HIS A 130 -5.11 9.65 14.57
CA HIS A 130 -5.02 10.62 15.67
C HIS A 130 -4.02 10.21 16.75
N GLU A 131 -4.11 8.97 17.24
CA GLU A 131 -3.22 8.42 18.26
C GLU A 131 -1.76 8.47 17.81
N ASP A 132 -1.51 8.06 16.57
CA ASP A 132 -0.17 7.99 16.01
C ASP A 132 0.42 9.37 15.67
N LEU A 133 -0.36 10.29 15.09
CA LEU A 133 0.05 11.67 14.89
C LEU A 133 0.41 12.35 16.21
N SER A 134 -0.42 12.17 17.24
CA SER A 134 -0.16 12.71 18.58
C SER A 134 1.16 12.17 19.17
N ALA A 135 1.40 10.85 19.07
CA ALA A 135 2.64 10.23 19.50
C ALA A 135 3.86 10.79 18.76
N TRP A 136 3.77 10.95 17.45
CA TRP A 136 4.86 11.50 16.62
C TRP A 136 5.12 12.98 16.86
N ARG A 137 4.09 13.80 17.08
CA ARG A 137 4.26 15.21 17.49
C ARG A 137 5.01 15.30 18.81
N LYS A 138 4.61 14.51 19.81
CA LYS A 138 5.28 14.47 21.13
C LYS A 138 6.72 14.00 21.01
N ARG A 139 7.01 13.05 20.11
CA ARG A 139 8.37 12.60 19.83
C ARG A 139 9.21 13.71 19.19
N LEU A 140 8.67 14.38 18.18
CA LEU A 140 9.39 15.45 17.47
C LEU A 140 9.47 16.76 18.27
N SER A 141 8.65 16.98 19.29
CA SER A 141 8.76 18.18 20.14
C SER A 141 9.95 18.17 21.11
N GLN A 142 10.69 17.05 21.22
CA GLN A 142 11.81 16.93 22.15
C GLN A 142 13.07 17.72 21.69
N PRO A 143 13.93 18.20 22.62
CA PRO A 143 14.98 19.18 22.33
C PRO A 143 16.20 18.68 21.53
N ALA A 144 16.32 17.39 21.23
CA ALA A 144 17.43 16.81 20.47
C ALA A 144 16.93 16.22 19.15
N ARG A 145 16.83 17.05 18.11
CA ARG A 145 16.35 16.60 16.79
C ARG A 145 17.51 16.22 15.90
N HIS A 146 17.78 14.92 15.79
CA HIS A 146 18.70 14.41 14.78
C HIS A 146 18.04 14.44 13.39
N PRO A 147 18.80 14.68 12.30
CA PRO A 147 18.27 14.64 10.92
C PRO A 147 17.48 13.36 10.61
N ALA A 148 17.89 12.22 11.17
CA ALA A 148 17.19 10.95 11.07
C ALA A 148 15.72 11.01 11.55
N GLU A 149 15.44 11.74 12.63
CA GLU A 149 14.07 11.90 13.16
C GLU A 149 13.22 12.79 12.25
N GLN A 150 13.82 13.77 11.57
CA GLN A 150 13.12 14.58 10.57
C GLN A 150 12.71 13.74 9.35
N ILE A 151 13.61 12.86 8.89
CA ILE A 151 13.33 11.92 7.80
C ILE A 151 12.24 10.93 8.22
N ARG A 152 12.34 10.37 9.44
CA ARG A 152 11.31 9.47 9.98
C ARG A 152 9.94 10.13 10.04
N GLY A 153 9.86 11.42 10.39
CA GLY A 153 8.60 12.16 10.35
C GLY A 153 7.95 12.19 8.96
N LEU A 154 8.73 12.36 7.90
CA LEU A 154 8.24 12.28 6.52
C LEU A 154 7.77 10.86 6.15
N LEU A 155 8.59 9.85 6.43
CA LEU A 155 8.23 8.47 6.13
C LEU A 155 6.95 8.06 6.86
N ARG A 156 6.80 8.49 8.13
CA ARG A 156 5.58 8.24 8.89
C ARG A 156 4.37 8.98 8.32
N ALA A 157 4.51 10.25 7.93
CA ALA A 157 3.42 11.00 7.30
C ALA A 157 2.91 10.28 6.03
N ARG A 158 3.81 9.68 5.23
CA ARG A 158 3.45 8.86 4.06
C ARG A 158 2.71 7.59 4.46
N GLU A 159 3.22 6.86 5.45
CA GLU A 159 2.57 5.64 5.98
C GLU A 159 1.16 5.92 6.48
N LEU A 160 0.98 6.99 7.25
CA LEU A 160 -0.31 7.46 7.74
C LEU A 160 -1.26 7.79 6.58
N ALA A 161 -0.79 8.57 5.61
CA ALA A 161 -1.56 8.93 4.43
C ALA A 161 -2.06 7.68 3.68
N THR A 162 -1.16 6.76 3.32
CA THR A 162 -1.52 5.61 2.47
C THR A 162 -2.17 4.46 3.23
N GLY A 163 -1.85 4.31 4.52
CA GLY A 163 -2.29 3.19 5.34
C GLY A 163 -3.58 3.45 6.10
N LEU A 164 -3.88 4.72 6.44
CA LEU A 164 -5.04 5.09 7.26
C LEU A 164 -5.92 6.15 6.59
N LEU A 165 -5.35 7.29 6.20
CA LEU A 165 -6.16 8.47 5.83
C LEU A 165 -6.82 8.34 4.46
N TYR A 166 -6.11 7.92 3.41
CA TYR A 166 -6.74 7.68 2.11
C TYR A 166 -7.70 6.49 2.12
N PRO A 167 -7.42 5.36 2.79
CA PRO A 167 -8.42 4.32 3.02
C PRO A 167 -9.70 4.85 3.71
N ALA A 168 -9.56 5.71 4.73
CA ALA A 168 -10.69 6.35 5.40
C ALA A 168 -11.47 7.28 4.46
N LEU A 169 -10.79 7.99 3.56
CA LEU A 169 -11.42 8.84 2.54
C LEU A 169 -12.17 8.00 1.49
N LEU A 170 -11.57 6.89 1.02
CA LEU A 170 -12.13 6.04 -0.02
C LEU A 170 -13.35 5.25 0.46
N SER A 171 -13.43 4.93 1.76
CA SER A 171 -14.61 4.30 2.35
C SER A 171 -15.87 5.18 2.24
N LEU A 172 -15.73 6.51 2.11
CA LEU A 172 -16.85 7.42 1.79
C LEU A 172 -17.45 7.18 0.41
N SER A 173 -16.84 6.36 -0.42
CA SER A 173 -17.37 5.94 -1.73
C SER A 173 -17.45 4.42 -1.85
N GLY A 174 -17.35 3.68 -0.73
CA GLY A 174 -17.32 2.22 -0.72
C GLY A 174 -16.16 1.62 -1.50
N SER A 175 -15.09 2.39 -1.72
CA SER A 175 -13.94 1.97 -2.51
C SER A 175 -12.79 1.56 -1.61
N PHE A 176 -12.07 0.51 -2.01
CA PHE A 176 -10.86 0.06 -1.33
C PHE A 176 -9.75 -0.07 -2.37
N LEU A 177 -8.63 0.61 -2.13
CA LEU A 177 -7.50 0.61 -3.06
C LEU A 177 -6.28 -0.01 -2.40
N GLU A 178 -5.69 -1.00 -3.05
CA GLU A 178 -4.39 -1.52 -2.67
C GLU A 178 -3.28 -0.57 -3.14
N SER A 179 -2.24 -0.44 -2.31
CA SER A 179 -1.05 0.35 -2.61
C SER A 179 -0.18 -0.36 -3.64
N ASP A 180 -0.47 -0.11 -4.93
CA ASP A 180 0.27 -0.62 -6.07
C ASP A 180 1.08 0.50 -6.79
N LEU A 181 1.75 0.12 -7.88
CA LEU A 181 2.53 1.03 -8.74
C LEU A 181 1.72 2.15 -9.38
N ARG A 182 0.38 2.10 -9.36
CA ARG A 182 -0.50 3.12 -9.91
C ARG A 182 -1.36 3.76 -8.83
N TYR A 183 -0.98 3.59 -7.57
CA TYR A 183 -1.76 4.09 -6.45
C TYR A 183 -2.09 5.59 -6.59
N PRO A 184 -1.13 6.48 -6.95
CA PRO A 184 -1.45 7.89 -7.17
C PRO A 184 -2.53 8.11 -8.23
N GLU A 185 -2.42 7.45 -9.37
CA GLU A 185 -3.37 7.56 -10.48
C GLU A 185 -4.75 7.00 -10.13
N ARG A 186 -4.79 5.83 -9.47
CA ARG A 186 -6.04 5.21 -8.99
C ARG A 186 -6.73 6.06 -7.93
N LEU A 187 -5.97 6.63 -7.00
CA LEU A 187 -6.50 7.53 -5.97
C LEU A 187 -7.10 8.79 -6.61
N ARG A 188 -6.39 9.41 -7.56
CA ARG A 188 -6.89 10.58 -8.28
C ARG A 188 -8.17 10.25 -9.05
N ALA A 189 -8.20 9.13 -9.77
CA ALA A 189 -9.40 8.71 -10.48
C ALA A 189 -10.60 8.47 -9.54
N ALA A 190 -10.37 7.87 -8.37
CA ALA A 190 -11.43 7.53 -7.42
C ALA A 190 -11.94 8.73 -6.59
N ALA A 191 -11.07 9.70 -6.28
CA ALA A 191 -11.36 10.70 -5.25
C ALA A 191 -11.17 12.16 -5.67
N LEU A 192 -10.44 12.48 -6.75
CA LEU A 192 -10.02 13.86 -7.05
C LEU A 192 -11.19 14.82 -7.26
N LEU A 193 -12.21 14.40 -8.00
CA LEU A 193 -13.37 15.25 -8.30
C LEU A 193 -14.17 15.62 -7.04
N ARG A 194 -14.18 14.72 -6.06
CA ARG A 194 -14.99 14.85 -4.85
C ARG A 194 -14.22 15.45 -3.68
N PHE A 195 -12.93 15.13 -3.58
CA PHE A 195 -12.07 15.48 -2.46
C PHE A 195 -10.73 16.07 -2.94
N PRO A 196 -10.73 17.12 -3.77
CA PRO A 196 -9.52 17.62 -4.42
C PRO A 196 -8.46 18.05 -3.41
N ARG A 197 -8.86 18.72 -2.32
CA ARG A 197 -7.93 19.20 -1.28
C ARG A 197 -7.18 18.06 -0.60
N ALA A 198 -7.88 16.97 -0.28
CA ALA A 198 -7.27 15.79 0.31
C ALA A 198 -6.31 15.11 -0.67
N VAL A 199 -6.73 14.91 -1.93
CA VAL A 199 -5.91 14.24 -2.95
C VAL A 199 -4.65 15.04 -3.30
N TYR A 200 -4.73 16.38 -3.36
CA TYR A 200 -3.57 17.22 -3.66
C TYR A 200 -2.49 17.20 -2.57
N LEU A 201 -2.78 16.73 -1.35
CA LEU A 201 -1.77 16.56 -0.31
C LEU A 201 -0.81 15.38 -0.59
N LEU A 202 -1.14 14.51 -1.54
CA LEU A 202 -0.22 13.46 -2.00
C LEU A 202 1.04 14.07 -2.64
N ASP A 203 0.88 15.13 -3.42
CA ASP A 203 1.97 15.74 -4.20
C ASP A 203 3.11 16.27 -3.31
N PRO A 204 2.89 17.09 -2.27
CA PRO A 204 3.97 17.52 -1.39
C PRO A 204 4.52 16.40 -0.49
N LEU A 205 3.73 15.37 -0.16
CA LEU A 205 4.22 14.21 0.59
C LEU A 205 5.20 13.37 -0.24
N TYR A 206 4.96 13.22 -1.54
CA TYR A 206 5.77 12.40 -2.45
C TYR A 206 6.61 13.21 -3.42
N GLY A 207 6.63 14.54 -3.30
CA GLY A 207 7.43 15.45 -4.11
C GLY A 207 7.45 15.06 -5.59
N PHE A 208 6.28 14.79 -6.16
CA PHE A 208 6.17 14.34 -7.55
C PHE A 208 6.76 15.41 -8.49
N GLY A 209 7.30 14.96 -9.61
CA GLY A 209 7.91 15.83 -10.61
C GLY A 209 7.79 15.27 -12.03
N GLY A 210 6.81 14.39 -12.25
CA GLY A 210 6.58 13.72 -13.52
C GLY A 210 7.78 12.89 -13.97
N GLU A 211 7.95 12.81 -15.29
CA GLU A 211 8.94 11.93 -15.92
C GLU A 211 10.39 12.23 -15.50
N ALA A 212 10.75 13.52 -15.36
CA ALA A 212 12.11 13.91 -15.00
C ALA A 212 12.51 13.38 -13.61
N GLU A 213 11.61 13.51 -12.63
CA GLU A 213 11.82 12.98 -11.29
C GLU A 213 11.87 11.45 -11.31
N ALA A 214 10.92 10.79 -11.99
CA ALA A 214 10.88 9.34 -12.09
C ALA A 214 12.18 8.75 -12.67
N ARG A 215 12.73 9.36 -13.73
CA ARG A 215 14.03 8.96 -14.32
C ARG A 215 15.18 9.19 -13.35
N HIS A 216 15.16 10.30 -12.62
CA HIS A 216 16.24 10.67 -11.71
C HIS A 216 16.35 9.72 -10.51
N ILE A 217 15.23 9.43 -9.85
CA ILE A 217 15.20 8.50 -8.70
C ILE A 217 15.50 7.06 -9.12
N LEU A 218 15.16 6.66 -10.35
CA LEU A 218 15.45 5.32 -10.87
C LEU A 218 16.96 5.10 -11.00
N GLN A 219 17.75 6.16 -11.21
CA GLN A 219 19.21 6.05 -11.21
C GLN A 219 19.76 5.90 -9.78
N ALA A 220 19.05 6.44 -8.78
CA ALA A 220 19.46 6.46 -7.38
C ALA A 220 19.30 5.09 -6.70
N THR A 221 18.55 4.14 -7.28
CA THR A 221 18.41 2.75 -6.77
C THR A 221 19.69 1.94 -6.85
N ARG A 222 20.65 2.35 -7.70
CA ARG A 222 21.88 1.60 -7.98
C ARG A 222 22.72 1.40 -6.73
N GLY A 223 23.08 0.14 -6.46
CA GLY A 223 23.90 -0.24 -5.32
C GLY A 223 23.17 -0.21 -3.97
N LEU A 224 21.84 -0.07 -3.97
CA LEU A 224 21.04 -0.15 -2.74
C LEU A 224 20.34 -1.51 -2.56
N GLY A 225 20.47 -2.45 -3.51
CA GLY A 225 19.78 -3.74 -3.42
C GLY A 225 18.28 -3.65 -3.69
N LEU A 226 17.86 -2.67 -4.50
CA LEU A 226 16.47 -2.44 -4.91
C LEU A 226 16.20 -2.97 -6.33
N GLY A 227 16.86 -4.06 -6.75
CA GLY A 227 16.84 -4.53 -8.15
C GLY A 227 15.42 -4.82 -8.67
N ASP A 228 14.61 -5.54 -7.88
CA ASP A 228 13.23 -5.84 -8.27
C ASP A 228 12.35 -4.59 -8.27
N ALA A 229 12.52 -3.71 -7.29
CA ALA A 229 11.78 -2.46 -7.24
C ALA A 229 12.15 -1.53 -8.42
N GLU A 230 13.42 -1.48 -8.80
CA GLU A 230 13.91 -0.75 -9.97
C GLU A 230 13.31 -1.28 -11.27
N ARG A 231 13.33 -2.61 -11.47
CA ARG A 231 12.72 -3.26 -12.65
C ARG A 231 11.24 -2.88 -12.77
N ARG A 232 10.49 -3.02 -11.69
CA ARG A 232 9.05 -2.72 -11.63
C ARG A 232 8.74 -1.23 -11.86
N ALA A 233 9.54 -0.35 -11.26
CA ALA A 233 9.38 1.09 -11.47
C ALA A 233 9.72 1.51 -12.91
N ARG A 234 10.67 0.84 -13.56
CA ARG A 234 10.99 1.05 -14.98
C ARG A 234 9.80 0.70 -15.87
N GLU A 235 9.12 -0.42 -15.61
CA GLU A 235 7.90 -0.79 -16.34
C GLU A 235 6.78 0.25 -16.17
N ALA A 236 6.61 0.80 -14.96
CA ALA A 236 5.66 1.90 -14.72
C ALA A 236 6.03 3.16 -15.51
N LEU A 237 7.31 3.54 -15.51
CA LEU A 237 7.82 4.68 -16.26
C LEU A 237 7.58 4.52 -17.77
N GLU A 238 7.90 3.35 -18.33
CA GLU A 238 7.66 3.04 -19.76
C GLU A 238 6.17 3.06 -20.12
N ALA A 239 5.29 2.75 -19.16
CA ALA A 239 3.85 2.82 -19.31
C ALA A 239 3.24 4.23 -19.05
N GLY A 240 4.07 5.22 -18.71
CA GLY A 240 3.64 6.60 -18.43
C GLY A 240 3.13 6.86 -17.01
N PHE A 241 3.24 5.89 -16.10
CA PHE A 241 2.88 6.04 -14.68
C PHE A 241 4.05 6.64 -13.89
N PHE A 242 4.39 7.89 -14.19
CA PHE A 242 5.57 8.56 -13.61
C PHE A 242 5.45 8.75 -12.10
N ASP A 243 4.32 9.28 -11.63
CA ASP A 243 4.08 9.50 -10.20
C ASP A 243 3.95 8.17 -9.47
N GLY A 244 3.31 7.17 -10.11
CA GLY A 244 3.30 5.79 -9.67
C GLY A 244 4.69 5.19 -9.42
N ALA A 245 5.62 5.38 -10.36
CA ALA A 245 7.01 4.95 -10.20
C ALA A 245 7.72 5.65 -9.03
N VAL A 246 7.50 6.96 -8.86
CA VAL A 246 8.03 7.75 -7.73
C VAL A 246 7.49 7.27 -6.40
N PHE A 247 6.18 7.13 -6.31
CA PHE A 247 5.48 6.63 -5.15
C PHE A 247 6.02 5.26 -4.73
N PHE A 248 6.09 4.32 -5.67
CA PHE A 248 6.51 2.96 -5.41
C PHE A 248 7.96 2.88 -4.96
N LEU A 249 8.90 3.53 -5.66
CA LEU A 249 10.32 3.51 -5.27
C LEU A 249 10.53 4.14 -3.89
N ARG A 250 9.81 5.21 -3.56
CA ARG A 250 9.86 5.85 -2.23
C ARG A 250 9.35 4.92 -1.14
N GLN A 251 8.29 4.17 -1.41
CA GLN A 251 7.73 3.20 -0.48
C GLN A 251 8.66 2.01 -0.28
N GLU A 252 9.07 1.34 -1.36
CA GLU A 252 9.96 0.18 -1.28
C GLU A 252 11.33 0.53 -0.70
N SER A 253 11.87 1.71 -1.04
CA SER A 253 13.13 2.17 -0.45
C SER A 253 13.01 2.63 0.99
N ALA A 254 11.81 2.87 1.54
CA ALA A 254 11.64 3.18 2.96
C ALA A 254 11.53 1.90 3.80
N ARG A 255 10.96 0.83 3.22
CA ARG A 255 10.75 -0.45 3.91
C ARG A 255 12.07 -1.08 4.34
N GLY A 256 12.15 -1.46 5.62
CA GLY A 256 13.29 -2.20 6.17
C GLY A 256 14.60 -1.40 6.26
N ARG A 257 14.56 -0.07 6.15
CA ARG A 257 15.75 0.81 6.20
C ARG A 257 15.96 1.50 7.54
N ASP A 258 15.38 0.97 8.60
CA ASP A 258 15.54 1.51 9.95
C ASP A 258 17.00 1.57 10.41
N ALA A 259 17.82 0.60 9.98
CA ALA A 259 19.25 0.60 10.25
C ALA A 259 19.96 1.79 9.56
N ASP A 260 19.68 2.01 8.28
CA ASP A 260 20.22 3.15 7.53
C ASP A 260 19.83 4.50 8.17
N LEU A 261 18.61 4.62 8.72
CA LEU A 261 18.19 5.82 9.44
C LEU A 261 18.86 5.98 10.81
N ARG A 262 19.08 4.89 11.56
CA ARG A 262 19.80 4.95 12.84
C ARG A 262 21.24 5.42 12.63
N ASP A 263 21.87 4.94 11.57
CA ASP A 263 23.27 5.23 11.26
C ASP A 263 23.44 6.41 10.29
N TRP A 264 22.41 7.23 10.06
CA TRP A 264 22.35 8.24 9.00
C TRP A 264 23.61 9.12 8.89
N ASN A 265 24.11 9.61 10.03
CA ASN A 265 25.29 10.47 10.09
C ASN A 265 26.60 9.74 9.80
N HIS A 266 26.63 8.42 9.96
CA HIS A 266 27.78 7.54 9.74
C HIS A 266 27.72 6.82 8.38
N LEU A 267 26.63 6.93 7.63
CA LEU A 267 26.54 6.39 6.29
C LEU A 267 27.57 7.05 5.36
N PRO A 268 28.17 6.28 4.43
CA PRO A 268 29.00 6.84 3.36
C PRO A 268 28.25 7.93 2.59
N HIS A 269 28.94 9.01 2.22
CA HIS A 269 28.33 10.17 1.54
C HIS A 269 27.49 9.78 0.34
N ALA A 270 28.06 8.96 -0.57
CA ALA A 270 27.36 8.49 -1.77
C ALA A 270 26.09 7.69 -1.47
N ARG A 271 26.04 6.93 -0.36
CA ARG A 271 24.84 6.20 0.05
C ARG A 271 23.79 7.18 0.59
N ARG A 272 24.22 8.16 1.38
CA ARG A 272 23.35 9.20 1.92
C ARG A 272 22.72 10.04 0.81
N GLU A 273 23.49 10.48 -0.17
CA GLU A 273 22.97 11.22 -1.34
C GLU A 273 21.92 10.43 -2.09
N ARG A 274 22.17 9.14 -2.38
CA ARG A 274 21.19 8.29 -3.06
C ARG A 274 19.91 8.11 -2.27
N LEU A 275 20.01 7.91 -0.95
CA LEU A 275 18.84 7.81 -0.08
C LEU A 275 18.10 9.15 0.05
N SER A 276 18.83 10.27 0.12
CA SER A 276 18.25 11.61 0.14
C SER A 276 17.41 11.86 -1.11
N LEU A 277 17.94 11.49 -2.27
CA LEU A 277 17.25 11.58 -3.55
C LEU A 277 16.05 10.63 -3.61
N LEU A 278 16.25 9.34 -3.28
CA LEU A 278 15.17 8.35 -3.32
C LEU A 278 14.01 8.73 -2.43
N TRP A 279 14.27 9.21 -1.20
CA TRP A 279 13.21 9.61 -0.28
C TRP A 279 12.66 11.00 -0.56
N GLY A 280 13.30 11.76 -1.45
CA GLY A 280 12.90 13.09 -1.87
C GLY A 280 13.09 14.16 -0.81
N LEU A 281 14.18 14.09 -0.04
CA LEU A 281 14.44 14.98 1.11
C LEU A 281 14.60 16.46 0.70
N GLU A 282 14.94 16.73 -0.56
CA GLU A 282 15.06 18.08 -1.11
C GLU A 282 13.73 18.63 -1.65
N ARG A 283 12.74 17.76 -1.87
CA ARG A 283 11.43 18.12 -2.46
C ARG A 283 10.28 18.06 -1.48
N CYS A 284 10.41 17.24 -0.44
CA CYS A 284 9.35 16.97 0.51
C CYS A 284 9.63 17.70 1.83
N PRO A 285 8.60 18.19 2.52
CA PRO A 285 8.79 18.70 3.86
C PRO A 285 9.28 17.58 4.78
N LEU A 286 10.04 17.95 5.81
CA LEU A 286 10.58 17.01 6.78
C LEU A 286 9.99 17.25 8.17
N GLY A 287 10.05 16.20 9.01
CA GLY A 287 9.68 16.26 10.41
C GLY A 287 8.32 16.92 10.66
N PRO A 288 8.25 18.00 11.46
CA PRO A 288 6.98 18.65 11.81
C PRO A 288 6.16 19.11 10.59
N ALA A 289 6.81 19.62 9.54
CA ALA A 289 6.10 20.10 8.36
C ALA A 289 5.44 18.96 7.57
N ALA A 290 6.07 17.77 7.54
CA ALA A 290 5.47 16.58 6.94
C ALA A 290 4.28 16.08 7.77
N LEU A 291 4.40 16.05 9.11
CA LEU A 291 3.29 15.70 9.98
C LEU A 291 2.13 16.69 9.86
N GLN A 292 2.41 17.98 9.68
CA GLN A 292 1.37 18.98 9.44
C GLN A 292 0.56 18.67 8.18
N LEU A 293 1.17 18.17 7.11
CA LEU A 293 0.43 17.73 5.92
C LEU A 293 -0.49 16.54 6.22
N ALA A 294 -0.02 15.57 7.01
CA ALA A 294 -0.84 14.44 7.43
C ALA A 294 -2.00 14.88 8.33
N GLU A 295 -1.80 15.87 9.20
CA GLU A 295 -2.87 16.50 9.99
C GLU A 295 -3.87 17.26 9.12
N THR A 296 -3.39 18.01 8.13
CA THR A 296 -4.28 18.67 7.18
C THR A 296 -5.09 17.64 6.40
N LEU A 297 -4.48 16.52 5.99
CA LEU A 297 -5.20 15.43 5.34
C LEU A 297 -6.27 14.85 6.27
N LEU A 298 -5.90 14.54 7.52
CA LEU A 298 -6.84 14.06 8.53
C LEU A 298 -8.05 15.00 8.68
N ALA A 299 -7.81 16.30 8.83
CA ALA A 299 -8.89 17.30 8.95
C ALA A 299 -9.78 17.36 7.69
N GLU A 300 -9.21 17.23 6.49
CA GLU A 300 -10.00 17.17 5.26
C GLU A 300 -10.83 15.88 5.17
N VAL A 301 -10.33 14.74 5.64
CA VAL A 301 -11.10 13.48 5.70
C VAL A 301 -12.24 13.60 6.72
N GLU A 302 -11.99 14.14 7.90
CA GLU A 302 -13.02 14.36 8.93
C GLU A 302 -14.12 15.30 8.43
N LYS A 303 -13.73 16.39 7.78
CA LYS A 303 -14.69 17.32 7.15
C LYS A 303 -15.53 16.62 6.07
N ALA A 304 -14.90 15.78 5.25
CA ALA A 304 -15.60 15.03 4.22
C ALA A 304 -16.58 13.99 4.80
N ALA A 305 -16.25 13.39 5.95
CA ALA A 305 -17.12 12.48 6.68
C ALA A 305 -18.34 13.21 7.25
N ALA A 306 -18.13 14.36 7.90
CA ALA A 306 -19.20 15.16 8.50
C ALA A 306 -20.22 15.73 7.49
N GLN A 307 -19.86 15.82 6.20
CA GLN A 307 -20.78 16.28 5.15
C GLN A 307 -21.72 15.19 4.61
N ARG A 308 -21.53 13.93 5.02
CA ARG A 308 -22.34 12.78 4.57
C ARG A 308 -23.29 12.23 5.61
N GLU A 309 -23.13 12.66 6.87
CA GLU A 309 -24.05 12.42 7.98
C GLU A 309 -25.14 13.49 8.01
#